data_AF-A0A382YY95-F1
#
_entry.id   AF-A0A382YY95-F1
#
_cell.length_a   1.000
_cell.length_b   1.000
_cell.length_c   1.000
_cell.angle_alpha   90.00
_cell.angle_beta   90.00
_cell.angle_gamma   90.00
#
_symmetry.space_group_name_H-M   'P 1'
#
loop_
_entity.id
_entity.type
_entity.pdbx_description
1 polymer ?
#
loop_
_entity_poly.entity_id
_entity_poly.type
_entity_poly.pdbx_seq_one_letter_code
_entity_poly.pdbx_strand_id
1 'polypeptide(L)' 'IADIIVAKHRNGRTGGIKLYFQERFVKFENLEIYQQDSVSA' A
#
# COMPACT_ATOMS: atom_id res chain seq x y z
N ILE A 1 -3.98 7.45 0.13
CA ILE A 1 -3.33 6.29 -0.54
C ILE A 1 -1.94 6.73 -0.97
N ALA A 2 -0.92 5.89 -0.77
CA ALA A 2 0.46 6.17 -1.15
C ALA A 2 0.95 5.20 -2.24
N ASP A 3 1.77 5.71 -3.16
CA ASP A 3 2.45 4.94 -4.19
C ASP A 3 3.88 4.61 -3.76
N ILE A 4 4.17 3.33 -3.57
CA ILE A 4 5.49 2.82 -3.21
C ILE A 4 6.16 2.26 -4.46
N ILE A 5 7.37 2.75 -4.75
CA ILE A 5 8.14 2.35 -5.93
C ILE A 5 9.29 1.44 -5.52
N VAL A 6 9.22 0.18 -5.93
CA VAL A 6 10.35 -0.75 -5.84
C VAL A 6 11.23 -0.56 -7.07
N ALA A 7 12.13 0.42 -6.99
CA ALA A 7 13.01 0.78 -8.10
C ALA A 7 14.08 -0.28 -8.41
N LYS A 8 14.50 -1.06 -7.40
CA LYS A 8 15.49 -2.13 -7.57
C LYS A 8 15.16 -3.32 -6.68
N HIS A 9 15.20 -4.52 -7.26
CA HIS A 9 15.07 -5.78 -6.53
C HIS A 9 16.06 -6.80 -7.12
N ARG A 10 16.92 -7.40 -6.27
CA ARG A 10 18.04 -8.24 -6.75
C ARG A 10 17.57 -9.57 -7.37
N ASN A 11 16.54 -10.19 -6.78
CA ASN A 11 16.13 -11.57 -7.10
C ASN A 11 14.65 -11.64 -7.53
N GLY A 12 14.13 -10.60 -8.16
CA GLY A 12 12.68 -10.49 -8.39
C GLY A 12 12.31 -9.18 -9.06
N ARG A 13 11.02 -8.92 -9.18
CA ARG A 13 10.51 -7.85 -10.02
C ARG A 13 10.60 -6.49 -9.31
N THR A 14 10.94 -5.48 -10.09
CA THR A 14 10.68 -4.08 -9.75
C THR A 14 9.22 -3.74 -10.05
N GLY A 15 8.72 -2.61 -9.56
CA GLY A 15 7.34 -2.19 -9.82
C GLY A 15 6.80 -1.18 -8.81
N GLY A 16 5.50 -0.94 -8.89
CA GLY A 16 4.77 -0.09 -7.95
C GLY A 16 3.78 -0.90 -7.10
N ILE A 17 3.65 -0.53 -5.83
CA ILE A 17 2.66 -1.07 -4.89
C ILE A 17 1.91 0.12 -4.28
N LYS A 18 0.59 -0.01 -4.13
CA LYS A 18 -0.23 0.99 -3.43
C LYS A 18 -0.49 0.55 -1.99
N LEU A 19 -0.20 1.41 -1.02
CA LEU A 19 -0.49 1.17 0.39
C LEU A 19 -1.44 2.25 0.94
N TYR A 20 -2.14 1.92 2.01
CA TYR A 20 -2.85 2.93 2.79
C TYR A 20 -1.85 3.65 3.71
N PHE A 21 -1.88 4.98 3.71
CA PHE A 21 -1.08 5.78 4.64
C PHE A 21 -2.00 6.32 5.73
N GLN A 22 -1.82 5.82 6.95
CA GLN A 22 -2.57 6.23 8.12
C GLN A 22 -1.87 7.42 8.79
N GLU A 23 -2.31 8.63 8.41
CA GLU A 23 -1.70 9.90 8.80
C GLU A 23 -1.55 10.07 10.32
N ARG A 24 -2.57 9.67 11.09
CA ARG A 24 -2.60 9.79 12.56
C ARG A 24 -1.40 9.13 13.25
N PHE A 25 -0.86 8.05 12.68
CA PHE A 25 0.25 7.30 13.25
C PHE A 25 1.50 7.30 12.36
N VAL A 26 1.48 8.05 11.25
CA VAL A 26 2.54 8.08 10.24
C VAL A 26 2.93 6.63 9.84
N LYS A 27 1.91 5.81 9.57
CA LYS A 27 2.07 4.36 9.35
C LYS A 27 1.55 3.95 7.98
N PHE A 28 2.22 3.01 7.33
CA PHE A 28 1.71 2.33 6.13
C PHE A 28 1.03 1.01 6.52
N GLU A 29 -0.13 0.76 5.93
CA GLU A 29 -0.93 -0.46 6.10
C GLU A 29 -1.31 -1.03 4.72
N ASN A 30 -1.67 -2.31 4.70
CA ASN A 30 -2.19 -2.97 3.51
C ASN A 30 -3.47 -2.27 3.02
N LEU A 31 -3.50 -1.90 1.74
CA LEU A 31 -4.61 -1.16 1.17
C LEU A 31 -5.88 -2.03 1.05
N GLU A 32 -5.71 -3.33 0.86
CA GLU A 32 -6.78 -4.31 0.64
C GLU A 32 -7.75 -4.37 1.83
N ILE A 33 -7.24 -4.20 3.06
CA ILE A 33 -8.04 -4.20 4.28
C ILE A 33 -9.10 -3.09 4.22
N TYR A 34 -8.71 -1.89 3.80
CA TYR A 34 -9.60 -0.72 3.74
C TYR A 34 -10.50 -0.71 2.50
N GLN A 35 -10.12 -1.40 1.43
CA GLN A 35 -10.98 -1.56 0.25
C GLN A 35 -12.17 -2.47 0.55
N GLN A 36 -11.97 -3.54 1.34
CA GLN A 36 -13.04 -4.46 1.74
C GLN A 36 -14.11 -3.78 2.61
N ASP A 37 -13.69 -2.92 3.54
CA ASP A 37 -14.59 -2.16 4.43
C ASP A 37 -15.49 -1.19 3.65
N SER A 38 -15.01 -0.66 2.52
CA SER A 38 -15.73 0.32 1.70
C SER A 38 -16.90 -0.29 0.92
N VAL A 39 -16.89 -1.61 0.68
CA VAL A 39 -17.91 -2.34 -0.11
C VAL A 39 -18.97 -2.96 0.80
N SER A 40 -18.72 -3.00 2.10
CA SER A 40 -19.57 -3.67 3.11
C SER A 40 -20.44 -2.69 3.91
N ALA A 41 -20.37 -1.39 3.60
CA ALA A 41 -21.02 -0.29 4.32
C ALA A 41 -22.18 0.32 3.53
#